data_AF-A0AAU8IIB3-F1
#
_entry.id   AF-A0AAU8IIB3-F1
#
_cell.length_a   1.000
_cell.length_b   1.000
_cell.length_c   1.000
_cell.angle_alpha   90.00
_cell.angle_beta   90.00
_cell.angle_gamma   90.00
#
_symmetry.space_group_name_H-M   'P 1'
#
loop_
_entity.id
_entity.type
_entity.pdbx_description
1 polymer ?
#
loop_
_entity_poly.entity_id
_entity_poly.type
_entity_poly.pdbx_seq_one_letter_code
_entity_poly.pdbx_strand_id
1 'polypeptide(L)'
;MKIFKNYSEEDFEYFKNGVVSGRLNPVRMGKLLWVFPLLSLLFVFVVSFAVFDESTRRLYSGWISIFYIQWGSIIVFGIICIFFLFKRVSLKFQRTQMIILILSSCQLAYDMALFAFIKTKIDFATFPFTPVMNLYTLSVFLIFCFSILRAVNLLKKGAFRKNGWGLLGRQYNEKTSSFSNVAIFALVGSVIGLIAMSLFGALGQDVLIIVVMLFVSISIFSVGITEFIFVLYCKIRFPSFNISMRDQKQIDKEDAEIDDLIVQIEKENRQEFKKLKRERKQERKKRKRNRWWDAK
;
A
#
# COMPACT_ATOMS: atom_id res chain seq x y z
N MET A 1 -12.14 2.23 -25.21
CA MET A 1 -12.02 0.98 -24.42
C MET A 1 -12.30 -0.28 -25.27
N LYS A 2 -11.74 -0.41 -26.49
CA LYS A 2 -11.90 -1.61 -27.35
C LYS A 2 -10.95 -2.76 -26.96
N ILE A 3 -9.86 -2.45 -26.28
CA ILE A 3 -8.77 -3.40 -25.93
C ILE A 3 -9.28 -4.54 -25.04
N PHE A 4 -10.28 -4.30 -24.18
CA PHE A 4 -10.72 -5.29 -23.19
C PHE A 4 -11.96 -6.10 -23.57
N LYS A 5 -12.50 -5.92 -24.80
CA LYS A 5 -13.76 -6.56 -25.21
C LYS A 5 -13.67 -8.09 -25.33
N ASN A 6 -12.46 -8.62 -25.51
CA ASN A 6 -12.21 -10.04 -25.81
C ASN A 6 -11.80 -10.89 -24.59
N TYR A 7 -11.73 -10.32 -23.38
CA TYR A 7 -11.33 -11.09 -22.18
C TYR A 7 -12.55 -11.65 -21.44
N SER A 8 -12.44 -12.89 -20.98
CA SER A 8 -13.48 -13.57 -20.20
C SER A 8 -13.28 -13.32 -18.69
N GLU A 9 -14.25 -13.72 -17.88
CA GLU A 9 -14.16 -13.59 -16.41
C GLU A 9 -12.99 -14.41 -15.83
N GLU A 10 -12.67 -15.55 -16.44
CA GLU A 10 -11.61 -16.48 -16.03
C GLU A 10 -10.21 -15.84 -16.10
N ASP A 11 -10.02 -14.87 -16.99
CA ASP A 11 -8.77 -14.11 -17.11
C ASP A 11 -8.52 -13.19 -15.91
N PHE A 12 -9.52 -12.96 -15.04
CA PHE A 12 -9.44 -12.05 -13.89
C PHE A 12 -9.63 -12.76 -12.53
N GLU A 13 -9.47 -14.09 -12.48
CA GLU A 13 -9.69 -14.87 -11.25
C GLU A 13 -8.80 -14.40 -10.08
N TYR A 14 -7.57 -13.95 -10.36
CA TYR A 14 -6.70 -13.31 -9.37
C TYR A 14 -7.37 -12.13 -8.65
N PHE A 15 -7.97 -11.22 -9.41
CA PHE A 15 -8.68 -10.07 -8.83
C PHE A 15 -9.98 -10.49 -8.14
N LYS A 16 -10.64 -11.55 -8.65
CA LYS A 16 -11.85 -12.09 -8.02
C LYS A 16 -11.55 -12.63 -6.63
N ASN A 17 -10.49 -13.42 -6.48
CA ASN A 17 -10.03 -13.91 -5.18
C ASN A 17 -9.68 -12.75 -4.24
N GLY A 18 -8.92 -11.77 -4.74
CA GLY A 18 -8.58 -10.56 -3.99
C GLY A 18 -9.81 -9.77 -3.50
N VAL A 19 -10.89 -9.75 -4.28
CA VAL A 19 -12.16 -9.09 -3.93
C VAL A 19 -12.97 -9.93 -2.93
N VAL A 20 -13.04 -11.25 -3.10
CA VAL A 20 -13.84 -12.13 -2.22
C VAL A 20 -13.19 -12.26 -0.84
N SER A 21 -11.98 -12.80 -0.77
CA SER A 21 -11.30 -13.17 0.49
C SER A 21 -10.13 -12.24 0.84
N GLY A 22 -9.71 -11.38 -0.09
CA GLY A 22 -8.50 -10.57 0.05
C GLY A 22 -8.72 -9.14 0.57
N ARG A 23 -7.67 -8.33 0.37
CA ARG A 23 -7.63 -6.91 0.75
C ARG A 23 -8.53 -6.01 -0.09
N LEU A 24 -8.97 -6.49 -1.27
CA LEU A 24 -9.86 -5.77 -2.17
C LEU A 24 -11.35 -6.06 -1.87
N ASN A 25 -11.62 -6.74 -0.75
CA ASN A 25 -12.98 -6.90 -0.25
C ASN A 25 -13.56 -5.52 0.12
N PRO A 26 -14.75 -5.14 -0.34
CA PRO A 26 -15.31 -3.80 -0.13
C PRO A 26 -15.31 -3.35 1.33
N VAL A 27 -15.64 -4.27 2.25
CA VAL A 27 -15.72 -3.97 3.69
C VAL A 27 -14.32 -3.69 4.26
N ARG A 28 -13.33 -4.50 3.89
CA ARG A 28 -11.93 -4.31 4.29
C ARG A 28 -11.33 -3.07 3.62
N MET A 29 -11.67 -2.83 2.35
CA MET A 29 -11.33 -1.61 1.62
C MET A 29 -11.94 -0.37 2.25
N GLY A 30 -13.09 -0.47 2.90
CA GLY A 30 -13.73 0.65 3.60
C GLY A 30 -12.87 1.13 4.74
N LYS A 31 -12.28 0.18 5.48
CA LYS A 31 -11.28 0.46 6.52
C LYS A 31 -9.97 0.95 5.92
N LEU A 32 -9.50 0.34 4.82
CA LEU A 32 -8.28 0.76 4.14
C LEU A 32 -8.38 2.21 3.62
N LEU A 33 -9.56 2.63 3.17
CA LEU A 33 -9.81 3.98 2.69
C LEU A 33 -9.47 5.05 3.73
N TRP A 34 -9.60 4.75 5.03
CA TRP A 34 -9.23 5.66 6.12
C TRP A 34 -7.73 5.86 6.30
N VAL A 35 -6.92 4.89 5.87
CA VAL A 35 -5.47 4.97 6.01
C VAL A 35 -4.92 6.13 5.16
N PHE A 36 -5.47 6.35 3.97
CA PHE A 36 -5.01 7.40 3.06
C PHE A 36 -5.18 8.83 3.62
N PRO A 37 -6.38 9.29 4.02
CA PRO A 37 -6.55 10.64 4.57
C PRO A 37 -5.85 10.80 5.92
N LEU A 38 -5.75 9.75 6.76
CA LEU A 38 -5.00 9.82 8.01
C LEU A 38 -3.50 10.03 7.76
N LEU A 39 -2.94 9.30 6.80
CA LEU A 39 -1.54 9.44 6.44
C LEU A 39 -1.26 10.78 5.72
N SER A 40 -2.17 11.20 4.85
CA SER A 40 -2.14 12.52 4.20
C SER A 40 -2.20 13.66 5.23
N LEU A 41 -3.05 13.54 6.26
CA LEU A 41 -3.12 14.49 7.37
C LEU A 41 -1.77 14.64 8.08
N LEU A 42 -1.03 13.54 8.31
CA LEU A 42 0.31 13.61 8.91
C LEU A 42 1.28 14.42 8.04
N PHE A 43 1.29 14.18 6.72
CA PHE A 43 2.16 14.93 5.80
C PHE A 43 1.77 16.40 5.72
N VAL A 44 0.49 16.70 5.55
CA VAL A 44 -0.03 18.07 5.46
C VAL A 44 0.19 18.83 6.77
N PHE A 45 0.06 18.16 7.93
CA PHE A 45 0.38 18.77 9.22
C PHE A 45 1.82 19.25 9.29
N VAL A 46 2.79 18.45 8.83
CA VAL A 46 4.21 18.88 8.81
C VAL A 46 4.44 19.99 7.77
N VAL A 47 3.85 19.87 6.59
CA VAL A 47 3.89 20.90 5.54
C VAL A 47 3.34 22.24 6.03
N SER A 48 2.31 22.22 6.87
CA SER A 48 1.68 23.41 7.43
C SER A 48 2.67 24.29 8.17
N PHE A 49 3.57 23.72 8.98
CA PHE A 49 4.60 24.49 9.69
C PHE A 49 5.54 25.24 8.74
N ALA A 50 5.84 24.65 7.59
CA ALA A 50 6.70 25.29 6.60
C ALA A 50 5.97 26.37 5.80
N VAL A 51 4.68 26.19 5.49
CA VAL A 51 3.89 27.19 4.75
C VAL A 51 3.74 28.49 5.55
N PHE A 52 3.64 28.41 6.87
CA PHE A 52 3.54 29.58 7.75
C PHE A 52 4.88 30.20 8.12
N ASP A 53 6.00 29.58 7.75
CA ASP A 53 7.32 30.18 7.92
C ASP A 53 7.54 31.29 6.88
N GLU A 54 7.96 32.48 7.35
CA GLU A 54 8.11 33.65 6.49
C GLU A 54 9.16 33.44 5.39
N SER A 55 10.21 32.69 5.70
CA SER A 55 11.30 32.43 4.75
C SER A 55 10.78 31.63 3.55
N THR A 56 9.96 30.61 3.81
CA THR A 56 9.39 29.72 2.79
C THR A 56 8.29 30.41 1.99
N ARG A 57 7.45 31.23 2.66
CA ARG A 57 6.35 31.95 2.01
C ARG A 57 6.83 32.98 0.97
N ARG A 58 7.99 33.61 1.17
CA ARG A 58 8.57 34.54 0.19
C ARG A 58 8.99 33.85 -1.12
N LEU A 59 9.29 32.55 -1.06
CA LEU A 59 9.82 31.79 -2.20
C LEU A 59 8.73 31.43 -3.22
N TYR A 60 7.47 31.29 -2.78
CA TYR A 60 6.34 31.06 -3.69
C TYR A 60 5.01 31.49 -3.06
N SER A 61 4.33 32.46 -3.67
CA SER A 61 3.07 33.00 -3.16
C SER A 61 1.91 31.99 -3.19
N GLY A 62 2.00 30.95 -4.04
CA GLY A 62 0.95 29.93 -4.17
C GLY A 62 0.91 28.89 -3.05
N TRP A 63 1.86 28.89 -2.10
CA TRP A 63 1.86 27.95 -0.96
C TRP A 63 0.59 28.00 -0.13
N ILE A 64 0.03 29.21 0.05
CA ILE A 64 -1.21 29.41 0.81
C ILE A 64 -2.39 28.75 0.09
N SER A 65 -2.47 28.88 -1.23
CA SER A 65 -3.51 28.23 -2.04
C SER A 65 -3.39 26.71 -1.99
N ILE A 66 -2.18 26.18 -2.13
CA ILE A 66 -1.90 24.73 -2.01
C ILE A 66 -2.35 24.22 -0.64
N PHE A 67 -2.00 24.93 0.43
CA PHE A 67 -2.40 24.59 1.79
C PHE A 67 -3.92 24.48 1.95
N TYR A 68 -4.69 25.47 1.49
CA TYR A 68 -6.15 25.42 1.59
C TYR A 68 -6.76 24.30 0.74
N ILE A 69 -6.21 24.04 -0.45
CA ILE A 69 -6.65 22.92 -1.31
C ILE A 69 -6.39 21.58 -0.61
N GLN A 70 -5.20 21.40 -0.02
CA GLN A 70 -4.85 20.17 0.70
C GLN A 70 -5.76 19.93 1.90
N TRP A 71 -5.92 20.92 2.78
CA TRP A 71 -6.81 20.81 3.93
C TRP A 71 -8.27 20.59 3.53
N GLY A 72 -8.76 21.32 2.51
CA GLY A 72 -10.10 21.13 1.96
C GLY A 72 -10.29 19.71 1.43
N SER A 73 -9.31 19.18 0.68
CA SER A 73 -9.37 17.81 0.15
C SER A 73 -9.39 16.75 1.26
N ILE A 74 -8.57 16.90 2.32
CA ILE A 74 -8.54 15.98 3.47
C ILE A 74 -9.89 15.97 4.18
N ILE A 75 -10.49 17.15 4.41
CA ILE A 75 -11.80 17.25 5.06
C ILE A 75 -12.87 16.57 4.20
N VAL A 76 -12.90 16.85 2.89
CA VAL A 76 -13.85 16.25 1.96
C VAL A 76 -13.68 14.72 1.91
N PHE A 77 -12.46 14.22 1.74
CA PHE A 77 -12.20 12.78 1.75
C PHE A 77 -12.52 12.14 3.10
N GLY A 78 -12.20 12.81 4.21
CA GLY A 78 -12.52 12.36 5.56
C GLY A 78 -14.02 12.16 5.76
N ILE A 79 -14.84 13.16 5.36
CA ILE A 79 -16.30 13.06 5.41
C ILE A 79 -16.80 11.90 4.55
N ILE A 80 -16.29 11.75 3.33
CA ILE A 80 -16.65 10.64 2.44
C ILE A 80 -16.28 9.28 3.09
N CYS A 81 -15.11 9.18 3.72
CA CYS A 81 -14.64 7.95 4.37
C CYS A 81 -15.55 7.52 5.54
N ILE A 82 -16.17 8.46 6.25
CA ILE A 82 -17.16 8.17 7.31
C ILE A 82 -18.34 7.36 6.76
N PHE A 83 -18.85 7.72 5.58
CA PHE A 83 -19.94 6.97 4.97
C PHE A 83 -19.54 5.53 4.63
N PHE A 84 -18.28 5.29 4.24
CA PHE A 84 -17.77 3.96 3.88
C PHE A 84 -17.39 3.08 5.08
N LEU A 85 -17.43 3.58 6.32
CA LEU A 85 -17.32 2.73 7.52
C LEU A 85 -18.51 1.78 7.66
N PHE A 86 -19.69 2.20 7.18
CA PHE A 86 -20.88 1.39 7.25
C PHE A 86 -20.84 0.30 6.18
N LYS A 87 -20.78 -0.96 6.61
CA LYS A 87 -20.76 -2.15 5.74
C LYS A 87 -21.83 -2.12 4.64
N ARG A 88 -23.05 -1.67 4.96
CA ARG A 88 -24.16 -1.55 4.00
C ARG A 88 -23.85 -0.54 2.88
N VAL A 89 -23.27 0.60 3.23
CA VAL A 89 -22.92 1.66 2.27
C VAL A 89 -21.77 1.19 1.39
N SER A 90 -20.72 0.62 1.99
CA SER A 90 -19.58 0.06 1.26
C SER A 90 -20.01 -1.01 0.25
N LEU A 91 -20.88 -1.95 0.64
CA LEU A 91 -21.36 -2.99 -0.27
C LEU A 91 -22.31 -2.45 -1.34
N LYS A 92 -23.06 -1.38 -1.09
CA LYS A 92 -23.95 -0.77 -2.08
C LYS A 92 -23.18 0.08 -3.10
N PHE A 93 -22.15 0.80 -2.65
CA PHE A 93 -21.41 1.78 -3.44
C PHE A 93 -19.97 1.34 -3.73
N GLN A 94 -19.74 0.04 -3.94
CA GLN A 94 -18.40 -0.54 -4.15
C GLN A 94 -17.64 0.14 -5.31
N ARG A 95 -18.35 0.47 -6.40
CA ARG A 95 -17.74 1.14 -7.58
C ARG A 95 -17.27 2.54 -7.23
N THR A 96 -18.11 3.32 -6.55
CA THR A 96 -17.76 4.67 -6.08
C THR A 96 -16.62 4.61 -5.08
N GLN A 97 -16.63 3.64 -4.17
CA GLN A 97 -15.56 3.41 -3.20
C GLN A 97 -14.20 3.20 -3.89
N MET A 98 -14.14 2.42 -4.97
CA MET A 98 -12.91 2.23 -5.75
C MET A 98 -12.42 3.55 -6.37
N ILE A 99 -13.33 4.37 -6.91
CA ILE A 99 -12.97 5.67 -7.50
C ILE A 99 -12.38 6.59 -6.42
N ILE A 100 -13.03 6.67 -5.26
CA ILE A 100 -12.55 7.48 -4.13
C ILE A 100 -11.20 6.95 -3.64
N LEU A 101 -10.99 5.64 -3.63
CA LEU A 101 -9.71 5.04 -3.25
C LEU A 101 -8.60 5.44 -4.22
N ILE A 102 -8.86 5.45 -5.52
CA ILE A 102 -7.91 5.92 -6.55
C ILE A 102 -7.58 7.40 -6.31
N LEU A 103 -8.60 8.25 -6.12
CA LEU A 103 -8.41 9.68 -5.91
C LEU A 103 -7.64 9.99 -4.61
N SER A 104 -7.98 9.33 -3.51
CA SER A 104 -7.28 9.48 -2.23
C SER A 104 -5.85 8.95 -2.27
N SER A 105 -5.58 7.90 -3.06
CA SER A 105 -4.21 7.43 -3.33
C SER A 105 -3.40 8.47 -4.12
N CYS A 106 -4.01 9.13 -5.11
CA CYS A 106 -3.38 10.23 -5.84
C CYS A 106 -3.07 11.42 -4.92
N GLN A 107 -4.02 11.79 -4.07
CA GLN A 107 -3.85 12.86 -3.09
C GLN A 107 -2.69 12.58 -2.14
N LEU A 108 -2.64 11.37 -1.56
CA LEU A 108 -1.55 10.96 -0.69
C LEU A 108 -0.18 11.05 -1.39
N ALA A 109 -0.08 10.58 -2.64
CA ALA A 109 1.16 10.64 -3.40
C ALA A 109 1.61 12.08 -3.68
N TYR A 110 0.67 13.00 -3.89
CA TYR A 110 0.93 14.43 -4.02
C TYR A 110 1.43 15.05 -2.71
N ASP A 111 0.76 14.74 -1.58
CA ASP A 111 1.15 15.25 -0.26
C ASP A 111 2.53 14.75 0.18
N MET A 112 2.86 13.48 -0.12
CA MET A 112 4.20 12.91 0.10
C MET A 112 5.28 13.63 -0.72
N ALA A 113 4.99 13.95 -1.98
CA ALA A 113 5.92 14.69 -2.82
C ALA A 113 6.17 16.10 -2.26
N LEU A 114 5.10 16.83 -1.93
CA LEU A 114 5.21 18.17 -1.34
C LEU A 114 5.98 18.17 -0.01
N PHE A 115 5.72 17.18 0.85
CA PHE A 115 6.47 17.01 2.09
C PHE A 115 7.98 16.85 1.82
N ALA A 116 8.35 16.04 0.82
CA ALA A 116 9.74 15.83 0.45
C ALA A 116 10.41 17.13 -0.02
N PHE A 117 9.73 17.93 -0.85
CA PHE A 117 10.25 19.22 -1.32
C PHE A 117 10.46 20.24 -0.21
N ILE A 118 9.53 20.30 0.74
CA ILE A 118 9.59 21.25 1.84
C ILE A 118 10.70 20.91 2.83
N LYS A 119 10.91 19.62 3.11
CA LYS A 119 11.88 19.19 4.12
C LYS A 119 13.32 19.55 3.77
N THR A 120 13.64 19.56 2.49
CA THR A 120 15.02 19.71 2.03
C THR A 120 15.54 21.13 2.00
N LYS A 121 14.74 22.13 2.39
CA LYS A 121 15.13 23.56 2.43
C LYS A 121 15.96 23.98 1.21
N ILE A 122 15.68 23.39 0.04
CA ILE A 122 16.46 23.67 -1.16
C ILE A 122 16.16 25.12 -1.47
N ASP A 123 17.22 25.92 -1.58
CA ASP A 123 17.10 27.33 -1.87
C ASP A 123 16.40 27.46 -3.23
N PHE A 124 15.11 27.86 -3.21
CA PHE A 124 14.29 27.94 -4.41
C PHE A 124 14.78 29.02 -5.38
N ALA A 125 15.71 29.88 -4.94
CA ALA A 125 16.45 30.80 -5.79
C ALA A 125 17.40 30.05 -6.76
N THR A 126 17.95 28.91 -6.35
CA THR A 126 18.89 28.12 -7.16
C THR A 126 18.21 26.91 -7.83
N PHE A 127 17.14 26.39 -7.23
CA PHE A 127 16.44 25.20 -7.74
C PHE A 127 14.97 25.53 -8.07
N PRO A 128 14.58 25.53 -9.36
CA PRO A 128 13.25 25.96 -9.74
C PRO A 128 12.21 24.89 -9.37
N PHE A 129 11.40 25.16 -8.35
CA PHE A 129 10.34 24.27 -7.84
C PHE A 129 9.36 23.82 -8.94
N THR A 130 8.88 24.78 -9.74
CA THR A 130 7.88 24.56 -10.78
C THR A 130 8.28 23.52 -11.82
N PRO A 131 9.44 23.63 -12.52
CA PRO A 131 9.85 22.62 -13.49
C PRO A 131 10.15 21.26 -12.86
N VAL A 132 10.60 21.20 -11.61
CA VAL A 132 10.87 19.92 -10.94
C VAL A 132 9.56 19.22 -10.57
N MET A 133 8.58 19.96 -10.04
CA MET A 133 7.23 19.43 -9.82
C MET A 133 6.58 19.00 -11.13
N ASN A 134 6.72 19.78 -12.21
CA ASN A 134 6.23 19.40 -13.53
C ASN A 134 6.89 18.11 -14.04
N LEU A 135 8.21 17.97 -13.88
CA LEU A 135 8.95 16.77 -14.26
C LEU A 135 8.53 15.56 -13.42
N TYR A 136 8.31 15.75 -12.12
CA TYR A 136 7.78 14.72 -11.23
C TYR A 136 6.38 14.28 -11.66
N THR A 137 5.46 15.21 -11.89
CA THR A 137 4.10 14.91 -12.38
C THR A 137 4.14 14.18 -13.71
N LEU A 138 5.00 14.61 -14.64
CA LEU A 138 5.20 13.94 -15.93
C LEU A 138 5.75 12.51 -15.75
N SER A 139 6.72 12.33 -14.86
CA SER A 139 7.32 11.02 -14.57
C SER A 139 6.31 10.07 -13.93
N VAL A 140 5.53 10.54 -12.96
CA VAL A 140 4.42 9.78 -12.36
C VAL A 140 3.41 9.37 -13.43
N PHE A 141 3.03 10.29 -14.32
CA PHE A 141 2.09 10.01 -15.41
C PHE A 141 2.63 8.97 -16.41
N LEU A 142 3.90 9.08 -16.81
CA LEU A 142 4.54 8.13 -17.72
C LEU A 142 4.66 6.73 -17.09
N ILE A 143 5.08 6.67 -15.82
CA ILE A 143 5.21 5.40 -15.09
C ILE A 143 3.83 4.75 -14.91
N PHE A 144 2.81 5.55 -14.61
CA PHE A 144 1.44 5.07 -14.54
C PHE A 144 0.95 4.49 -15.88
N CYS A 145 1.16 5.19 -16.98
CA CYS A 145 0.86 4.69 -18.33
C CYS A 145 1.60 3.37 -18.61
N PHE A 146 2.90 3.31 -18.28
CA PHE A 146 3.71 2.11 -18.46
C PHE A 146 3.20 0.93 -17.61
N SER A 147 2.78 1.19 -16.37
CA SER A 147 2.23 0.16 -15.47
C SER A 147 0.90 -0.39 -15.95
N ILE A 148 0.02 0.46 -16.50
CA ILE A 148 -1.20 -0.01 -17.17
C ILE A 148 -0.84 -0.88 -18.37
N LEU A 149 0.06 -0.42 -19.25
CA LEU A 149 0.48 -1.18 -20.43
C LEU A 149 1.10 -2.53 -20.05
N ARG A 150 1.96 -2.55 -19.03
CA ARG A 150 2.57 -3.75 -18.47
C ARG A 150 1.49 -4.70 -17.93
N ALA A 151 0.54 -4.19 -17.16
CA ALA A 151 -0.54 -5.00 -16.62
C ALA A 151 -1.44 -5.56 -17.73
N VAL A 152 -1.73 -4.81 -18.79
CA VAL A 152 -2.43 -5.32 -19.98
C VAL A 152 -1.63 -6.42 -20.68
N ASN A 153 -0.31 -6.26 -20.80
CA ASN A 153 0.55 -7.29 -21.38
C ASN A 153 0.60 -8.56 -20.50
N LEU A 154 0.58 -8.41 -19.18
CA LEU A 154 0.47 -9.54 -18.24
C LEU A 154 -0.89 -10.23 -18.35
N LEU A 155 -1.97 -9.48 -18.53
CA LEU A 155 -3.31 -10.01 -18.77
C LEU A 155 -3.34 -10.84 -20.06
N LYS A 156 -2.75 -10.33 -21.16
CA LYS A 156 -2.61 -11.09 -22.43
C LYS A 156 -1.86 -12.40 -22.26
N LYS A 157 -0.88 -12.44 -21.36
CA LYS A 157 -0.08 -13.64 -21.05
C LYS A 157 -0.76 -14.61 -20.09
N GLY A 158 -2.00 -14.33 -19.66
CA GLY A 158 -2.74 -15.19 -18.72
C GLY A 158 -2.22 -15.12 -17.28
N ALA A 159 -1.47 -14.08 -16.93
CA ALA A 159 -0.86 -13.96 -15.60
C ALA A 159 -1.89 -13.82 -14.46
N PHE A 160 -3.15 -13.47 -14.74
CA PHE A 160 -4.19 -13.26 -13.74
C PHE A 160 -5.24 -14.40 -13.65
N ARG A 161 -5.02 -15.53 -14.34
CA ARG A 161 -5.85 -16.75 -14.24
C ARG A 161 -5.60 -17.50 -12.92
N LYS A 162 -6.40 -18.53 -12.59
CA LYS A 162 -6.34 -19.36 -11.36
C LYS A 162 -4.94 -19.74 -10.82
N ASN A 163 -3.98 -19.93 -11.72
CA ASN A 163 -2.61 -20.35 -11.40
C ASN A 163 -1.54 -19.38 -11.95
N GLY A 164 -1.97 -18.19 -12.37
CA GLY A 164 -1.11 -17.17 -12.92
C GLY A 164 -0.23 -16.50 -11.87
N TRP A 165 0.79 -15.78 -12.33
CA TRP A 165 1.78 -15.16 -11.47
C TRP A 165 1.32 -13.81 -10.87
N GLY A 166 0.11 -13.35 -11.19
CA GLY A 166 -0.42 -12.05 -10.77
C GLY A 166 0.40 -10.87 -11.30
N LEU A 167 0.25 -9.71 -10.66
CA LEU A 167 1.02 -8.51 -10.98
C LEU A 167 2.50 -8.61 -10.52
N LEU A 168 2.80 -9.54 -9.59
CA LEU A 168 4.03 -9.53 -8.78
C LEU A 168 4.86 -10.82 -8.80
N GLY A 169 4.45 -11.88 -9.50
CA GLY A 169 5.15 -13.16 -9.52
C GLY A 169 4.53 -14.22 -8.60
N ARG A 170 4.70 -15.50 -8.95
CA ARG A 170 4.09 -16.69 -8.28
C ARG A 170 4.47 -16.89 -6.80
N GLN A 171 5.44 -16.14 -6.27
CA GLN A 171 5.94 -16.28 -4.89
C GLN A 171 5.28 -15.34 -3.87
N TYR A 172 4.35 -14.48 -4.29
CA TYR A 172 3.76 -13.48 -3.42
C TYR A 172 2.46 -13.97 -2.77
N ASN A 173 2.53 -14.39 -1.50
CA ASN A 173 1.35 -14.71 -0.70
C ASN A 173 0.40 -13.50 -0.58
N GLU A 174 -0.88 -13.72 -0.86
CA GLU A 174 -1.96 -12.72 -0.88
C GLU A 174 -2.15 -11.97 0.46
N LYS A 175 -1.57 -12.48 1.55
CA LYS A 175 -1.67 -11.90 2.90
C LYS A 175 -0.63 -10.80 3.21
N THR A 176 0.47 -10.65 2.47
CA THR A 176 1.59 -9.76 2.86
C THR A 176 2.08 -8.79 1.78
N SER A 177 1.42 -8.70 0.62
CA SER A 177 2.14 -8.34 -0.60
C SER A 177 2.44 -6.85 -0.87
N SER A 178 1.65 -5.90 -0.37
CA SER A 178 1.93 -4.49 -0.68
C SER A 178 3.13 -3.94 0.11
N PHE A 179 3.31 -4.38 1.36
CA PHE A 179 4.41 -3.90 2.20
C PHE A 179 5.78 -4.39 1.73
N SER A 180 5.87 -5.59 1.15
CA SER A 180 7.14 -6.13 0.66
C SER A 180 7.65 -5.42 -0.60
N ASN A 181 6.77 -4.95 -1.50
CA ASN A 181 7.22 -4.11 -2.62
C ASN A 181 7.56 -2.69 -2.18
N VAL A 182 6.79 -2.11 -1.24
CA VAL A 182 7.19 -0.85 -0.59
C VAL A 182 8.56 -1.02 0.05
N ALA A 183 8.85 -2.16 0.66
CA ALA A 183 10.16 -2.47 1.23
C ALA A 183 11.25 -2.62 0.15
N ILE A 184 11.00 -3.33 -0.96
CA ILE A 184 11.96 -3.44 -2.07
C ILE A 184 12.24 -2.08 -2.72
N PHE A 185 11.20 -1.29 -2.97
CA PHE A 185 11.35 0.04 -3.57
C PHE A 185 11.95 1.05 -2.58
N ALA A 186 11.65 0.94 -1.28
CA ALA A 186 12.36 1.68 -0.24
C ALA A 186 13.84 1.27 -0.16
N LEU A 187 14.16 -0.01 -0.36
CA LEU A 187 15.53 -0.51 -0.46
C LEU A 187 16.25 0.08 -1.66
N VAL A 188 15.65 0.02 -2.85
CA VAL A 188 16.21 0.61 -4.08
C VAL A 188 16.38 2.12 -3.93
N GLY A 189 15.38 2.81 -3.40
CA GLY A 189 15.46 4.24 -3.07
C GLY A 189 16.60 4.52 -2.10
N SER A 190 16.78 3.70 -1.07
CA SER A 190 17.85 3.87 -0.07
C SER A 190 19.23 3.63 -0.67
N VAL A 191 19.38 2.69 -1.62
CA VAL A 191 20.65 2.43 -2.32
C VAL A 191 21.00 3.59 -3.26
N ILE A 192 20.05 4.05 -4.08
CA ILE A 192 20.22 5.25 -4.92
C ILE A 192 20.56 6.46 -4.06
N GLY A 193 19.89 6.56 -2.91
CA GLY A 193 20.16 7.50 -1.87
C GLY A 193 21.61 7.47 -1.37
N LEU A 194 22.09 6.30 -0.95
CA LEU A 194 23.45 6.11 -0.46
C LEU A 194 24.50 6.48 -1.52
N ILE A 195 24.22 6.17 -2.79
CA ILE A 195 25.04 6.59 -3.93
C ILE A 195 25.04 8.12 -4.05
N ALA A 196 23.87 8.78 -3.98
CA ALA A 196 23.79 10.24 -3.99
C ALA A 196 24.50 10.88 -2.79
N MET A 197 24.41 10.28 -1.60
CA MET A 197 25.12 10.73 -0.40
C MET A 197 26.64 10.65 -0.57
N SER A 198 27.13 9.60 -1.22
CA SER A 198 28.56 9.43 -1.53
C SER A 198 29.07 10.44 -2.57
N LEU A 199 28.22 10.93 -3.45
CA LEU A 199 28.56 11.86 -4.53
C LEU A 199 28.44 13.34 -4.11
N PHE A 200 27.52 13.68 -3.19
CA PHE A 200 27.15 15.08 -2.90
C PHE A 200 27.28 15.50 -1.41
N GLY A 201 27.76 14.62 -0.52
CA GLY A 201 28.00 14.98 0.89
C GLY A 201 26.72 15.38 1.64
N ALA A 202 26.72 16.52 2.35
CA ALA A 202 25.56 17.01 3.12
C ALA A 202 24.34 17.33 2.24
N LEU A 203 24.54 17.89 1.04
CA LEU A 203 23.48 18.07 0.04
C LEU A 203 22.94 16.71 -0.46
N GLY A 204 23.76 15.67 -0.40
CA GLY A 204 23.37 14.30 -0.74
C GLY A 204 22.37 13.67 0.23
N GLN A 205 22.31 14.11 1.50
CA GLN A 205 21.31 13.62 2.46
C GLN A 205 19.90 14.14 2.15
N ASP A 206 19.78 15.42 1.86
CA ASP A 206 18.51 16.04 1.48
C ASP A 206 18.01 15.49 0.13
N VAL A 207 18.91 15.41 -0.87
CA VAL A 207 18.60 14.79 -2.17
C VAL A 207 18.22 13.31 -2.03
N LEU A 208 18.87 12.56 -1.14
CA LEU A 208 18.50 11.17 -0.83
C LEU A 208 17.06 11.09 -0.33
N ILE A 209 16.68 11.92 0.63
CA ILE A 209 15.33 11.89 1.23
C ILE A 209 14.28 12.18 0.15
N ILE A 210 14.54 13.14 -0.75
CA ILE A 210 13.66 13.42 -1.89
C ILE A 210 13.55 12.21 -2.79
N VAL A 211 14.67 11.68 -3.26
CA VAL A 211 14.67 10.58 -4.24
C VAL A 211 13.97 9.35 -3.66
N VAL A 212 14.23 9.01 -2.40
CA VAL A 212 13.54 7.90 -1.70
C VAL A 212 12.04 8.17 -1.59
N MET A 213 11.63 9.34 -1.11
CA MET A 213 10.22 9.69 -0.93
C MET A 213 9.46 9.73 -2.26
N LEU A 214 10.04 10.34 -3.30
CA LEU A 214 9.46 10.39 -4.65
C LEU A 214 9.40 8.99 -5.27
N PHE A 215 10.39 8.15 -5.02
CA PHE A 215 10.40 6.79 -5.56
C PHE A 215 9.38 5.89 -4.85
N VAL A 216 9.23 6.03 -3.53
CA VAL A 216 8.18 5.37 -2.75
C VAL A 216 6.79 5.84 -3.18
N SER A 217 6.57 7.15 -3.35
CA SER A 217 5.30 7.68 -3.82
C SER A 217 4.95 7.16 -5.22
N ILE A 218 5.92 7.18 -6.15
CA ILE A 218 5.79 6.60 -7.49
C ILE A 218 5.46 5.10 -7.43
N SER A 219 6.08 4.35 -6.52
CA SER A 219 5.88 2.91 -6.40
C SER A 219 4.48 2.57 -5.87
N ILE A 220 4.03 3.30 -4.84
CA ILE A 220 2.66 3.19 -4.31
C ILE A 220 1.65 3.54 -5.41
N PHE A 221 1.90 4.60 -6.16
CA PHE A 221 1.06 5.07 -7.27
C PHE A 221 0.98 4.03 -8.40
N SER A 222 2.13 3.51 -8.82
CA SER A 222 2.28 2.64 -9.98
C SER A 222 1.64 1.26 -9.79
N VAL A 223 1.88 0.62 -8.64
CA VAL A 223 1.40 -0.75 -8.39
C VAL A 223 -0.03 -0.75 -7.82
N GLY A 224 -0.30 0.10 -6.82
CA GLY A 224 -1.59 0.11 -6.12
C GLY A 224 -2.74 0.62 -7.00
N ILE A 225 -2.55 1.76 -7.68
CA ILE A 225 -3.61 2.36 -8.49
C ILE A 225 -3.94 1.47 -9.69
N THR A 226 -2.93 0.84 -10.31
CA THR A 226 -3.16 -0.09 -11.42
C THR A 226 -4.10 -1.21 -10.98
N GLU A 227 -3.84 -1.86 -9.85
CA GLU A 227 -4.72 -2.90 -9.30
C GLU A 227 -6.14 -2.38 -9.02
N PHE A 228 -6.27 -1.18 -8.43
CA PHE A 228 -7.58 -0.57 -8.19
C PHE A 228 -8.35 -0.28 -9.49
N ILE A 229 -7.68 0.16 -10.55
CA ILE A 229 -8.29 0.38 -11.86
C ILE A 229 -8.77 -0.93 -12.47
N PHE A 230 -7.98 -2.00 -12.39
CA PHE A 230 -8.39 -3.31 -12.90
C PHE A 230 -9.60 -3.86 -12.13
N VAL A 231 -9.62 -3.75 -10.80
CA VAL A 231 -10.78 -4.16 -9.99
C VAL A 231 -12.01 -3.32 -10.31
N LEU A 232 -11.86 -2.01 -10.47
CA LEU A 232 -12.94 -1.12 -10.88
C LEU A 232 -13.49 -1.54 -12.25
N TYR A 233 -12.62 -1.83 -13.21
CA TYR A 233 -12.99 -2.36 -14.52
C TYR A 233 -13.78 -3.67 -14.38
N CYS A 234 -13.29 -4.64 -13.61
CA CYS A 234 -13.97 -5.90 -13.38
C CYS A 234 -15.35 -5.72 -12.74
N LYS A 235 -15.49 -4.82 -11.76
CA LYS A 235 -16.79 -4.52 -11.09
C LYS A 235 -17.81 -3.85 -12.02
N ILE A 236 -17.35 -3.07 -12.99
CA ILE A 236 -18.20 -2.46 -14.02
C ILE A 236 -18.61 -3.51 -15.05
N ARG A 237 -17.67 -4.35 -15.50
CA ARG A 237 -17.88 -5.30 -16.61
C ARG A 237 -18.61 -6.57 -16.18
N PHE A 238 -18.27 -7.13 -15.03
CA PHE A 238 -18.72 -8.45 -14.57
C PHE A 238 -19.53 -8.32 -13.28
N PRO A 239 -20.83 -8.65 -13.29
CA PRO A 239 -21.68 -8.59 -12.11
C PRO A 239 -21.19 -9.44 -10.94
N SER A 240 -20.55 -10.57 -11.23
CA SER A 240 -19.95 -11.53 -10.28
C SER A 240 -18.86 -10.94 -9.37
N PHE A 241 -18.28 -9.80 -9.74
CA PHE A 241 -17.32 -9.06 -8.90
C PHE A 241 -17.99 -8.15 -7.86
N ASN A 242 -19.32 -8.02 -7.88
CA ASN A 242 -20.06 -7.26 -6.90
C ASN A 242 -20.56 -8.20 -5.80
N ILE A 243 -20.06 -7.97 -4.58
CA ILE A 243 -20.38 -8.81 -3.43
C ILE A 243 -21.72 -8.38 -2.85
N SER A 244 -22.67 -9.30 -2.68
CA SER A 244 -23.93 -9.01 -2.00
C SER A 244 -23.79 -9.09 -0.48
N MET A 245 -24.77 -8.57 0.24
CA MET A 245 -24.80 -8.68 1.71
C MET A 245 -24.89 -10.14 2.18
N ARG A 246 -25.50 -11.03 1.38
CA ARG A 246 -25.61 -12.46 1.71
C ARG A 246 -24.23 -13.12 1.58
N ASP A 247 -23.54 -12.86 0.46
CA ASP A 247 -22.21 -13.42 0.20
C ASP A 247 -21.22 -12.95 1.27
N GLN A 248 -21.27 -11.67 1.64
CA GLN A 248 -20.40 -11.14 2.69
C GLN A 248 -20.68 -11.76 4.07
N LYS A 249 -21.92 -12.18 4.38
CA LYS A 249 -22.20 -12.88 5.63
C LYS A 249 -21.65 -14.31 5.63
N GLN A 250 -21.56 -14.96 4.46
CA GLN A 250 -20.94 -16.28 4.34
C GLN A 250 -19.43 -16.16 4.51
N ILE A 251 -18.81 -15.19 3.83
CA ILE A 251 -17.38 -14.88 3.96
C ILE A 251 -17.02 -14.61 5.43
N ASP A 252 -17.80 -13.78 6.13
CA ASP A 252 -17.52 -13.48 7.54
C ASP A 252 -17.61 -14.72 8.46
N LYS A 253 -18.45 -15.71 8.12
CA LYS A 253 -18.55 -16.97 8.88
C LYS A 253 -17.36 -17.87 8.60
N GLU A 254 -16.99 -18.02 7.33
CA GLU A 254 -15.81 -18.81 6.92
C GLU A 254 -14.52 -18.22 7.52
N ASP A 255 -14.37 -16.89 7.49
CA ASP A 255 -13.24 -16.19 8.12
C ASP A 255 -13.17 -16.49 9.63
N ALA A 256 -14.32 -16.48 10.32
CA ALA A 256 -14.37 -16.77 11.76
C ALA A 256 -13.99 -18.23 12.09
N GLU A 257 -14.45 -19.20 11.29
CA GLU A 257 -14.08 -20.61 11.45
C GLU A 257 -12.58 -20.85 11.22
N ILE A 258 -12.00 -20.16 10.23
CA ILE A 258 -10.54 -20.22 9.96
C ILE A 258 -9.76 -19.62 11.12
N ASP A 259 -10.18 -18.47 11.65
CA ASP A 259 -9.50 -17.82 12.79
C ASP A 259 -9.54 -18.72 14.04
N ASP A 260 -10.66 -19.39 14.30
CA ASP A 260 -10.77 -20.36 15.40
C ASP A 260 -9.82 -21.55 15.22
N LEU A 261 -9.70 -22.08 14.00
CA LEU A 261 -8.75 -23.15 13.67
C LEU A 261 -7.29 -22.71 13.86
N ILE A 262 -6.94 -21.49 13.44
CA ILE A 262 -5.59 -20.94 13.63
C ILE A 262 -5.27 -20.84 15.12
N VAL A 263 -6.21 -20.31 15.92
CA VAL A 263 -6.05 -20.21 17.37
C VAL A 263 -5.89 -21.59 18.02
N GLN A 264 -6.60 -22.60 17.52
CA GLN A 264 -6.47 -23.98 18.00
C GLN A 264 -5.09 -24.57 17.69
N ILE A 265 -4.61 -24.43 16.44
CA ILE A 265 -3.27 -24.87 16.02
C ILE A 265 -2.18 -24.18 16.84
N GLU A 266 -2.29 -22.87 17.09
CA GLU A 266 -1.33 -22.15 17.92
C GLU A 266 -1.31 -22.64 19.37
N LYS A 267 -2.47 -22.99 19.92
CA LYS A 267 -2.57 -23.56 21.27
C LYS A 267 -1.92 -24.94 21.34
N GLU A 268 -2.18 -25.81 20.36
CA GLU A 268 -1.59 -27.15 20.26
C GLU A 268 -0.05 -27.07 20.13
N ASN A 269 0.45 -26.26 19.19
CA ASN A 269 1.89 -26.02 19.02
C ASN A 269 2.55 -25.47 20.30
N ARG A 270 1.87 -24.57 21.02
CA ARG A 270 2.37 -24.02 22.30
C ARG A 270 2.41 -25.08 23.40
N GLN A 271 1.48 -26.03 23.43
CA GLN A 271 1.47 -27.14 24.39
C GLN A 271 2.59 -28.14 24.08
N GLU A 272 2.77 -28.50 22.82
CA GLU A 272 3.83 -29.39 22.36
C GLU A 272 5.21 -28.81 22.69
N PHE A 273 5.42 -27.51 22.41
CA PHE A 273 6.66 -26.82 22.76
C PHE A 273 6.94 -26.83 24.28
N LYS A 274 5.89 -26.67 25.10
CA LYS A 274 6.02 -26.78 26.58
C LYS A 274 6.39 -28.20 27.01
N LYS A 275 5.86 -29.23 26.36
CA LYS A 275 6.17 -30.64 26.64
C LYS A 275 7.63 -30.96 26.32
N LEU A 276 8.11 -30.59 25.12
CA LEU A 276 9.51 -30.74 24.71
C LEU A 276 10.48 -30.01 25.66
N LYS A 277 10.11 -28.82 26.14
CA LYS A 277 10.93 -28.07 27.12
C LYS A 277 11.01 -28.78 28.47
N ARG A 278 9.95 -29.46 28.91
CA ARG A 278 9.94 -30.28 30.15
C ARG A 278 10.79 -31.54 29.98
N GLU A 279 10.67 -32.24 28.86
CA GLU A 279 11.46 -33.43 28.53
C GLU A 279 12.97 -33.10 28.48
N ARG A 280 13.36 -32.05 27.76
CA ARG A 280 14.76 -31.58 27.73
C ARG A 280 15.29 -31.20 29.12
N LYS A 281 14.44 -30.63 30.00
CA LYS A 281 14.82 -30.31 31.38
C LYS A 281 15.02 -31.58 32.21
N GLN A 282 14.19 -32.60 32.02
CA GLN A 282 14.33 -33.90 32.67
C GLN A 282 15.58 -34.65 32.17
N GLU A 283 15.85 -34.67 30.87
CA GLU A 283 17.07 -35.25 30.31
C GLU A 283 18.33 -34.57 30.82
N ARG A 284 18.36 -33.23 30.88
CA ARG A 284 19.48 -32.49 31.47
C ARG A 284 19.70 -32.87 32.94
N LYS A 285 18.64 -33.06 33.71
CA LYS A 285 18.73 -33.54 35.10
C LYS A 285 19.27 -34.97 35.18
N LYS A 286 18.80 -35.89 34.32
CA LYS A 286 19.32 -37.27 34.23
C LYS A 286 20.81 -37.29 33.87
N ARG A 287 21.23 -36.54 32.84
CA ARG A 287 22.65 -36.43 32.44
C ARG A 287 23.55 -35.83 33.52
N LYS A 288 23.05 -34.89 34.33
CA LYS A 288 23.80 -34.35 35.48
C LYS A 288 23.94 -35.39 36.60
N ARG A 289 22.88 -36.18 36.84
CA ARG A 289 22.91 -37.25 37.84
C ARG A 289 23.89 -38.35 37.45
N ASN A 290 23.85 -38.84 36.22
CA ASN A 290 24.75 -39.91 35.75
C ASN A 290 26.23 -39.48 35.82
N ARG A 291 26.56 -38.25 35.37
CA ARG A 291 27.92 -37.70 35.53
C ARG A 291 28.43 -37.63 36.97
N TRP A 292 27.53 -37.53 37.94
CA TRP A 292 27.89 -37.50 39.37
C TRP A 292 28.20 -38.91 39.90
N TRP A 293 27.56 -39.94 39.34
CA TRP A 293 27.84 -41.34 39.66
C TRP A 293 29.12 -41.84 39.00
N ASP A 294 29.41 -41.42 37.76
CA ASP A 294 30.63 -41.82 37.04
C ASP A 294 31.92 -41.20 37.60
N ALA A 295 31.81 -40.17 38.44
CA ALA A 295 32.94 -39.45 39.03
C ALA A 295 33.31 -39.94 40.44
N LYS A 296 32.66 -40.99 40.94
CA LYS A 296 32.81 -41.52 42.29
C LYS A 296 33.26 -42.97 42.23
#